data_AF-A0A0C3BVL0-F1
#
_entry.id   AF-A0A0C3BVL0-F1
#
_cell.length_a   1.000
_cell.length_b   1.000
_cell.length_c   1.000
_cell.angle_alpha   90.00
_cell.angle_beta   90.00
_cell.angle_gamma   90.00
#
_symmetry.space_group_name_H-M   'P 1'
#
loop_
_entity.id
_entity.type
_entity.pdbx_description
1 polymer ?
#
loop_
_entity_poly.entity_id
_entity_poly.type
_entity_poly.pdbx_seq_one_letter_code
_entity_poly.pdbx_strand_id
1 'polypeptide(L)'
;MSSSSTPVSATTTTSAITVPKATFMSDDPVASRTSYLSSTSSSLIACIIPIIAMMYLVVLSWAYQYAGKYPKALNKTTGVWLQKYAPVAYIFLVLSSLTEIAMSSWLVLQYNFNHNYPNIEMRTGARLLLFTSTWTSLTAGAYTLLFLHPAWSKHPVAYVGAQAIWVFVTWLFWVVGASIVNKSVSALVDEKVCGSVAYCAQIRGLFGKLPPTRYLRVPL
;
A
#
# COMPACT_ATOMS: atom_id res chain seq x y z
N MET A 1 72.78 -7.04 52.65
CA MET A 1 71.51 -6.58 52.04
C MET A 1 71.25 -7.52 50.87
N SER A 2 70.51 -8.61 51.10
CA SER A 2 69.06 -8.76 50.82
C SER A 2 68.84 -9.00 49.31
N SER A 3 68.09 -9.98 48.81
CA SER A 3 67.30 -11.08 49.39
C SER A 3 66.81 -11.96 48.23
N SER A 4 66.51 -13.21 48.56
CA SER A 4 66.03 -14.32 47.73
C SER A 4 64.53 -14.25 47.36
N SER A 5 64.14 -15.23 46.51
CA SER A 5 62.85 -15.97 46.41
C SER A 5 61.67 -15.42 45.59
N THR A 6 61.48 -16.07 44.43
CA THR A 6 60.31 -16.84 43.91
C THR A 6 58.84 -16.37 44.09
N PRO A 7 57.94 -16.77 43.14
CA PRO A 7 56.62 -16.18 42.95
C PRO A 7 55.51 -16.88 43.77
N VAL A 8 54.46 -16.13 44.14
CA VAL A 8 53.24 -16.65 44.78
C VAL A 8 52.01 -16.20 43.99
N SER A 9 51.19 -17.17 43.61
CA SER A 9 49.85 -17.01 43.04
C SER A 9 48.80 -16.54 44.07
N ALA A 10 47.81 -15.76 43.62
CA ALA A 10 46.35 -16.04 43.72
C ALA A 10 45.49 -14.77 43.86
N THR A 11 44.65 -14.56 42.82
CA THR A 11 43.23 -14.20 42.76
C THR A 11 42.57 -13.29 43.81
N THR A 12 41.57 -12.51 43.32
CA THR A 12 40.44 -11.81 44.00
C THR A 12 40.73 -10.30 44.13
N THR A 13 40.06 -9.34 43.46
CA THR A 13 38.67 -9.22 42.97
C THR A 13 38.66 -8.22 41.81
N THR A 14 38.15 -8.62 40.64
CA THR A 14 37.94 -7.71 39.51
C THR A 14 36.70 -6.87 39.79
N SER A 15 36.86 -5.70 40.40
CA SER A 15 35.82 -4.67 40.35
C SER A 15 35.78 -4.09 38.94
N ALA A 16 34.88 -4.61 38.12
CA ALA A 16 34.56 -4.05 36.82
C ALA A 16 33.98 -2.65 37.03
N ILE A 17 34.81 -1.62 36.82
CA ILE A 17 34.31 -0.27 36.58
C ILE A 17 33.63 -0.33 35.22
N THR A 18 32.29 -0.44 35.24
CA THR A 18 31.44 -0.22 34.08
C THR A 18 31.67 1.21 33.61
N VAL A 19 32.56 1.38 32.64
CA VAL A 19 32.59 2.57 31.80
C VAL A 19 31.19 2.67 31.19
N PRO A 20 30.41 3.73 31.44
CA PRO A 20 29.16 3.91 30.74
C PRO A 20 29.50 3.97 29.27
N LYS A 21 29.04 2.97 28.53
CA LYS A 21 28.98 2.99 27.07
C LYS A 21 28.14 4.22 26.74
N ALA A 22 28.81 5.33 26.47
CA ALA A 22 28.19 6.47 25.82
C ALA A 22 27.59 5.91 24.55
N THR A 23 26.27 5.74 24.56
CA THR A 23 25.47 5.58 23.37
C THR A 23 25.75 6.84 22.58
N PHE A 24 26.73 6.78 21.68
CA PHE A 24 26.84 7.72 20.60
C PHE A 24 25.49 7.65 19.89
N MET A 25 24.59 8.58 20.24
CA MET A 25 23.61 9.08 19.30
C MET A 25 24.44 9.63 18.16
N SER A 26 24.69 8.79 17.17
CA SER A 26 24.84 9.26 15.80
C SER A 26 23.49 9.90 15.47
N ASP A 27 23.33 11.18 15.83
CA ASP A 27 22.40 12.07 15.17
C ASP A 27 22.90 12.22 13.73
N ASP A 28 22.73 11.17 12.93
CA ASP A 28 22.85 11.29 11.49
C ASP A 28 21.60 12.06 11.05
N PRO A 29 21.72 13.36 10.70
CA PRO A 29 20.58 14.20 10.36
C PRO A 29 19.80 13.63 9.16
N VAL A 30 20.43 12.76 8.38
CA VAL A 30 19.86 12.02 7.25
C VAL A 30 18.95 10.89 7.73
N ALA A 31 19.37 10.09 8.72
CA ALA A 31 18.57 8.97 9.25
C ALA A 31 17.30 9.47 9.99
N SER A 32 17.44 10.57 10.75
CA SER A 32 16.31 11.23 11.42
C SER A 32 15.33 11.86 10.41
N ARG A 33 15.81 12.48 9.32
CA ARG A 33 14.95 13.02 8.25
C ARG A 33 14.18 11.92 7.51
N THR A 34 14.83 10.83 7.13
CA THR A 34 14.16 9.71 6.45
C THR A 34 13.07 9.12 7.32
N SER A 35 13.34 8.93 8.61
CA SER A 35 12.36 8.40 9.56
C SER A 35 11.18 9.35 9.76
N TYR A 36 11.45 10.65 9.84
CA TYR A 36 10.41 11.69 9.94
C TYR A 36 9.54 11.73 8.67
N LEU A 37 10.15 11.81 7.48
CA LEU A 37 9.44 11.85 6.20
C LEU A 37 8.59 10.60 5.97
N SER A 38 9.11 9.45 6.39
CA SER A 38 8.35 8.20 6.43
C SER A 38 7.13 8.35 7.34
N SER A 39 7.31 8.67 8.62
CA SER A 39 6.16 8.80 9.53
C SER A 39 5.12 9.82 9.03
N THR A 40 5.56 10.96 8.51
CA THR A 40 4.70 12.00 7.94
C THR A 40 3.92 11.50 6.71
N SER A 41 4.57 10.87 5.73
CA SER A 41 3.87 10.42 4.52
C SER A 41 2.85 9.29 4.82
N SER A 42 3.10 8.46 5.84
CA SER A 42 2.18 7.38 6.23
C SER A 42 0.98 8.00 6.94
N SER A 43 1.24 8.95 7.84
CA SER A 43 0.19 9.71 8.51
C SER A 43 -0.71 10.45 7.50
N LEU A 44 -0.12 11.15 6.53
CA LEU A 44 -0.88 11.86 5.50
C LEU A 44 -1.75 10.90 4.66
N ILE A 45 -1.19 9.77 4.21
CA ILE A 45 -1.93 8.77 3.45
C ILE A 45 -3.05 8.16 4.31
N ALA A 46 -2.76 7.84 5.57
CA ALA A 46 -3.72 7.31 6.52
C ALA A 46 -4.84 8.30 6.89
N CYS A 47 -4.65 9.60 6.70
CA CYS A 47 -5.69 10.61 6.87
C CYS A 47 -6.46 10.87 5.58
N ILE A 48 -5.77 11.07 4.45
CA ILE A 48 -6.37 11.51 3.18
C ILE A 48 -7.23 10.39 2.57
N ILE A 49 -6.73 9.16 2.55
CA ILE A 49 -7.42 8.03 1.92
C ILE A 49 -8.78 7.72 2.56
N PRO A 50 -8.93 7.64 3.91
CA PRO A 50 -10.24 7.44 4.49
C PRO A 50 -11.16 8.65 4.33
N ILE A 51 -10.64 9.89 4.31
CA ILE A 51 -11.47 11.07 4.01
C ILE A 51 -12.07 10.96 2.60
N ILE A 52 -11.25 10.60 1.61
CA ILE A 52 -11.71 10.38 0.24
C ILE A 52 -12.71 9.22 0.18
N ALA A 53 -12.43 8.10 0.87
CA ALA A 53 -13.33 6.96 0.93
C ALA A 53 -14.69 7.35 1.54
N MET A 54 -14.70 8.09 2.64
CA MET A 54 -15.91 8.59 3.30
C MET A 54 -16.67 9.55 2.40
N MET A 55 -15.99 10.47 1.72
CA MET A 55 -16.62 11.36 0.73
C MET A 55 -17.31 10.55 -0.38
N TYR A 56 -16.67 9.50 -0.90
CA TYR A 56 -17.28 8.59 -1.86
C TYR A 56 -18.53 7.91 -1.31
N LEU A 57 -18.48 7.39 -0.08
CA LEU A 57 -19.63 6.75 0.58
C LEU A 57 -20.78 7.71 0.81
N VAL A 58 -20.51 8.98 1.16
CA VAL A 58 -21.53 10.02 1.33
C VAL A 58 -22.22 10.31 0.00
N VAL A 59 -21.45 10.52 -1.07
CA VAL A 59 -21.98 10.78 -2.42
C VAL A 59 -22.83 9.60 -2.90
N LEU A 60 -22.36 8.37 -2.69
CA LEU A 60 -23.09 7.15 -2.98
C LEU A 60 -24.39 7.01 -2.18
N SER A 61 -24.34 7.28 -0.87
CA SER A 61 -25.50 7.20 0.00
C SER A 61 -26.56 8.23 -0.38
N TRP A 62 -26.13 9.45 -0.66
CA TRP A 62 -26.99 10.52 -1.15
C TRP A 62 -27.63 10.14 -2.48
N ALA A 63 -26.84 9.64 -3.42
CA ALA A 63 -27.33 9.28 -4.74
C ALA A 63 -28.25 8.02 -4.67
N TYR A 64 -28.00 7.08 -3.74
CA TYR A 64 -28.86 5.92 -3.51
C TYR A 64 -30.23 6.33 -2.94
N GLN A 65 -30.22 7.22 -1.95
CA GLN A 65 -31.45 7.85 -1.42
C GLN A 65 -32.22 8.58 -2.53
N TYR A 66 -31.50 9.29 -3.41
CA TYR A 66 -32.09 10.01 -4.52
C TYR A 66 -32.72 9.07 -5.57
N ALA A 67 -32.07 7.94 -5.88
CA ALA A 67 -32.62 6.91 -6.75
C ALA A 67 -33.89 6.26 -6.17
N GLY A 68 -33.95 6.07 -4.84
CA GLY A 68 -35.15 5.57 -4.15
C GLY A 68 -36.36 6.51 -4.26
N LYS A 69 -36.13 7.83 -4.35
CA LYS A 69 -37.21 8.83 -4.53
C LYS A 69 -37.79 8.87 -5.95
N TYR A 70 -37.06 8.41 -6.96
CA TYR A 70 -37.47 8.42 -8.36
C TYR A 70 -37.31 7.04 -9.00
N PRO A 71 -38.17 6.06 -8.66
CA PRO A 71 -38.04 4.69 -9.15
C PRO A 71 -38.26 4.63 -10.67
N LYS A 72 -37.32 4.03 -11.39
CA LYS A 72 -37.50 3.70 -12.81
C LYS A 72 -38.24 2.37 -12.93
N ALA A 73 -39.31 2.35 -13.71
CA ALA A 73 -40.01 1.12 -14.06
C ALA A 73 -39.14 0.28 -15.01
N LEU A 74 -38.37 -0.67 -14.46
CA LEU A 74 -37.63 -1.66 -15.24
C LEU A 74 -38.51 -2.89 -15.46
N ASN A 75 -38.96 -3.07 -16.70
CA ASN A 75 -39.90 -4.13 -17.12
C ASN A 75 -39.25 -5.53 -17.24
N LYS A 76 -38.01 -5.73 -16.74
CA LYS A 76 -37.32 -7.03 -16.80
C LYS A 76 -36.68 -7.39 -15.47
N THR A 77 -37.00 -8.58 -14.97
CA THR A 77 -36.51 -9.16 -13.70
C THR A 77 -34.98 -9.21 -13.62
N THR A 78 -34.31 -9.45 -14.76
CA THR A 78 -32.84 -9.47 -14.87
C THR A 78 -32.21 -8.10 -14.65
N GLY A 79 -32.90 -7.01 -15.03
CA GLY A 79 -32.41 -5.64 -14.85
C GLY A 79 -32.43 -5.19 -13.38
N VAL A 80 -33.36 -5.72 -12.59
CA VAL A 80 -33.49 -5.42 -11.15
C VAL A 80 -32.29 -5.98 -10.38
N TRP A 81 -31.84 -7.20 -10.70
CA TRP A 81 -30.65 -7.78 -10.10
C TRP A 81 -29.40 -6.97 -10.43
N LEU A 82 -29.23 -6.58 -11.70
CA LEU A 82 -28.07 -5.78 -12.13
C LEU A 82 -28.00 -4.44 -11.39
N GLN A 83 -29.13 -3.74 -11.22
CA GLN A 83 -29.18 -2.49 -10.46
C GLN A 83 -28.84 -2.64 -8.98
N LYS A 84 -29.13 -3.79 -8.38
CA LYS A 84 -28.84 -4.05 -6.96
C LYS A 84 -27.37 -4.34 -6.72
N TYR A 85 -26.73 -5.11 -7.61
CA TYR A 85 -25.34 -5.54 -7.44
C TYR A 85 -24.32 -4.55 -8.01
N ALA A 86 -24.67 -3.78 -9.04
CA ALA A 86 -23.75 -2.84 -9.66
C ALA A 86 -23.14 -1.83 -8.67
N PRO A 87 -23.90 -1.16 -7.79
CA PRO A 87 -23.33 -0.19 -6.84
C PRO A 87 -22.34 -0.84 -5.87
N VAL A 88 -22.62 -2.06 -5.41
CA VAL A 88 -21.75 -2.81 -4.48
C VAL A 88 -20.42 -3.15 -5.15
N ALA A 89 -20.46 -3.59 -6.41
CA ALA A 89 -19.24 -3.88 -7.18
C ALA A 89 -18.39 -2.62 -7.40
N TYR A 90 -19.01 -1.48 -7.72
CA TYR A 90 -18.30 -0.20 -7.87
C TYR A 90 -17.69 0.28 -6.55
N ILE A 91 -18.40 0.13 -5.42
CA ILE A 91 -17.86 0.46 -4.09
C ILE A 91 -16.61 -0.37 -3.80
N PHE A 92 -16.68 -1.68 -4.04
CA PHE A 92 -15.54 -2.58 -3.84
C PHE A 92 -14.35 -2.18 -4.71
N LEU A 93 -14.59 -1.89 -5.99
CA LEU A 93 -13.53 -1.43 -6.91
C LEU A 93 -12.89 -0.12 -6.46
N VAL A 94 -13.69 0.86 -6.02
CA VAL A 94 -13.17 2.15 -5.52
C VAL A 94 -12.33 1.94 -4.26
N LEU A 95 -12.82 1.18 -3.28
CA LEU A 95 -12.08 0.91 -2.04
C LEU A 95 -10.76 0.17 -2.33
N SER A 96 -10.79 -0.85 -3.20
CA SER A 96 -9.58 -1.58 -3.61
C SER A 96 -8.58 -0.63 -4.29
N SER A 97 -9.04 0.22 -5.21
CA SER A 97 -8.17 1.21 -5.88
C SER A 97 -7.57 2.23 -4.91
N LEU A 98 -8.32 2.67 -3.88
CA LEU A 98 -7.82 3.59 -2.86
C LEU A 98 -6.72 2.95 -2.01
N THR A 99 -6.86 1.68 -1.65
CA THR A 99 -5.78 0.95 -0.95
C THR A 99 -4.53 0.80 -1.81
N GLU A 100 -4.67 0.57 -3.11
CA GLU A 100 -3.54 0.51 -4.03
C GLU A 100 -2.87 1.88 -4.24
N ILE A 101 -3.64 2.97 -4.31
CA ILE A 101 -3.11 4.34 -4.32
C ILE A 101 -2.28 4.58 -3.06
N ALA A 102 -2.80 4.21 -1.89
CA ALA A 102 -2.12 4.37 -0.61
C ALA A 102 -0.76 3.67 -0.60
N MET A 103 -0.74 2.37 -0.94
CA MET A 103 0.49 1.58 -0.95
C MET A 103 1.48 2.04 -2.01
N SER A 104 1.01 2.32 -3.23
CA SER A 104 1.89 2.66 -4.34
C SER A 104 2.46 4.08 -4.20
N SER A 105 1.68 5.02 -3.66
CA SER A 105 2.15 6.40 -3.41
C SER A 105 3.21 6.40 -2.33
N TRP A 106 2.92 5.73 -1.21
CA TRP A 106 3.88 5.52 -0.13
C TRP A 106 5.20 4.97 -0.64
N LEU A 107 5.14 3.89 -1.42
CA LEU A 107 6.33 3.20 -1.93
C LEU A 107 7.17 4.08 -2.86
N VAL A 108 6.51 4.83 -3.76
CA VAL A 108 7.19 5.77 -4.65
C VAL A 108 7.83 6.93 -3.87
N LEU A 109 7.17 7.46 -2.84
CA LEU A 109 7.74 8.50 -1.98
C LEU A 109 9.00 8.00 -1.27
N GLN A 110 8.94 6.80 -0.67
CA GLN A 110 10.08 6.20 0.03
C GLN A 110 11.28 5.97 -0.86
N TYR A 111 11.05 5.42 -2.06
CA TYR A 111 12.14 5.21 -3.01
C TYR A 111 12.70 6.51 -3.57
N ASN A 112 11.85 7.54 -3.73
CA ASN A 112 12.31 8.84 -4.20
C ASN A 112 13.15 9.55 -3.15
N PHE A 113 12.81 9.47 -1.86
CA PHE A 113 13.59 10.11 -0.80
C PHE A 113 14.90 9.40 -0.50
N ASN A 114 14.90 8.07 -0.50
CA ASN A 114 16.10 7.29 -0.19
C ASN A 114 17.00 7.03 -1.40
N HIS A 115 16.56 7.40 -2.61
CA HIS A 115 17.24 7.11 -3.89
C HIS A 115 17.59 5.62 -4.11
N ASN A 116 16.99 4.72 -3.34
CA ASN A 116 17.31 3.29 -3.28
C ASN A 116 16.28 2.47 -4.07
N TYR A 117 16.12 2.77 -5.37
CA TYR A 117 15.28 1.94 -6.23
C TYR A 117 15.97 0.59 -6.48
N PRO A 118 15.33 -0.55 -6.18
CA PRO A 118 15.97 -1.85 -6.33
C PRO A 118 16.19 -2.21 -7.81
N ASN A 119 15.26 -1.83 -8.69
CA ASN A 119 15.32 -2.08 -10.14
C ASN A 119 14.49 -1.02 -10.90
N ILE A 120 14.83 -0.76 -12.17
CA ILE A 120 14.04 0.10 -13.06
C ILE A 120 12.61 -0.45 -13.26
N GLU A 121 12.47 -1.77 -13.31
CA GLU A 121 11.19 -2.47 -13.44
C GLU A 121 10.25 -2.18 -12.27
N MET A 122 10.79 -2.16 -11.04
CA MET A 122 10.01 -1.86 -9.84
C MET A 122 9.48 -0.42 -9.87
N ARG A 123 10.30 0.53 -10.33
CA ARG A 123 9.91 1.93 -10.49
C ARG A 123 8.80 2.09 -11.53
N THR A 124 8.94 1.43 -12.67
CA THR A 124 7.94 1.46 -13.75
C THR A 124 6.63 0.80 -13.32
N GLY A 125 6.70 -0.37 -12.67
CA GLY A 125 5.55 -1.08 -12.14
C GLY A 125 4.78 -0.28 -11.08
N ALA A 126 5.48 0.33 -10.11
CA ALA A 126 4.85 1.15 -9.08
C ALA A 126 4.14 2.40 -9.65
N ARG A 127 4.74 3.05 -10.67
CA ARG A 127 4.12 4.18 -11.36
C ARG A 127 2.90 3.78 -12.18
N LEU A 128 2.96 2.63 -12.85
CA LEU A 128 1.83 2.09 -13.61
C LEU A 128 0.67 1.72 -12.69
N LEU A 129 0.96 1.11 -11.53
CA LEU A 129 -0.06 0.80 -10.52
C LEU A 129 -0.69 2.07 -9.94
N LEU A 130 0.10 3.11 -9.66
CA LEU A 130 -0.44 4.42 -9.27
C LEU A 130 -1.39 4.98 -10.33
N PHE A 131 -0.93 5.05 -11.58
CA PHE A 131 -1.74 5.53 -12.69
C PHE A 131 -3.04 4.73 -12.82
N THR A 132 -2.94 3.40 -12.80
CA THR A 132 -4.09 2.51 -12.97
C THR A 132 -5.08 2.68 -11.82
N SER A 133 -4.59 2.77 -10.58
CA SER A 133 -5.46 2.93 -9.41
C SER A 133 -6.17 4.28 -9.40
N THR A 134 -5.47 5.37 -9.77
CA THR A 134 -6.07 6.69 -9.94
C THR A 134 -7.09 6.70 -11.09
N TRP A 135 -6.74 6.08 -12.22
CA TRP A 135 -7.66 5.90 -13.35
C TRP A 135 -8.93 5.16 -12.92
N THR A 136 -8.80 4.02 -12.24
CA THR A 136 -9.92 3.21 -11.74
C THR A 136 -10.77 4.01 -10.78
N SER A 137 -10.18 4.72 -9.81
CA SER A 137 -10.92 5.52 -8.83
C SER A 137 -11.73 6.62 -9.52
N LEU A 138 -11.12 7.39 -10.42
CA LEU A 138 -11.79 8.48 -11.13
C LEU A 138 -12.90 7.97 -12.04
N THR A 139 -12.61 6.94 -12.85
CA THR A 139 -13.58 6.42 -13.82
C THR A 139 -14.69 5.63 -13.15
N ALA A 140 -14.42 4.83 -12.12
CA ALA A 140 -15.46 4.16 -11.33
C ALA A 140 -16.37 5.17 -10.63
N GLY A 141 -15.81 6.25 -10.07
CA GLY A 141 -16.57 7.36 -9.51
C GLY A 141 -17.47 8.03 -10.54
N ALA A 142 -16.91 8.37 -11.71
CA ALA A 142 -17.66 8.97 -12.80
C ALA A 142 -18.78 8.06 -13.31
N TYR A 143 -18.52 6.77 -13.54
CA TYR A 143 -19.52 5.78 -13.96
C TYR A 143 -20.65 5.63 -12.92
N THR A 144 -20.30 5.64 -11.64
CA THR A 144 -21.29 5.54 -10.57
C THR A 144 -22.21 6.77 -10.54
N LEU A 145 -21.65 7.98 -10.69
CA LEU A 145 -22.43 9.21 -10.78
C LEU A 145 -23.31 9.25 -12.03
N LEU A 146 -22.77 8.83 -13.18
CA LEU A 146 -23.49 8.73 -14.46
C LEU A 146 -24.71 7.81 -14.37
N PHE A 147 -24.58 6.69 -13.66
CA PHE A 147 -25.69 5.75 -13.47
C PHE A 147 -26.79 6.27 -12.55
N LEU A 148 -26.41 6.95 -11.47
CA LEU A 148 -27.36 7.41 -10.47
C LEU A 148 -28.05 8.72 -10.89
N HIS A 149 -27.43 9.54 -11.75
CA HIS A 149 -28.04 10.80 -12.18
C HIS A 149 -29.16 10.59 -13.23
N PRO A 150 -30.43 10.94 -12.91
CA PRO A 150 -31.59 10.60 -13.74
C PRO A 150 -31.61 11.33 -15.09
N ALA A 151 -31.00 12.52 -15.18
CA ALA A 151 -30.93 13.28 -16.43
C ALA A 151 -29.94 12.69 -17.44
N TRP A 152 -28.84 12.10 -16.96
CA TRP A 152 -27.75 11.60 -17.81
C TRP A 152 -27.91 10.13 -18.22
N SER A 153 -28.72 9.38 -17.48
CA SER A 153 -29.07 7.99 -17.84
C SER A 153 -29.86 7.87 -19.16
N LYS A 154 -30.38 8.96 -19.72
CA LYS A 154 -31.00 8.94 -21.06
C LYS A 154 -29.97 8.93 -22.20
N HIS A 155 -28.70 9.21 -21.92
CA HIS A 155 -27.66 9.21 -22.94
C HIS A 155 -27.10 7.79 -23.20
N PRO A 156 -26.77 7.47 -24.46
CA PRO A 156 -26.19 6.18 -24.86
C PRO A 156 -24.84 5.85 -24.21
N VAL A 157 -24.19 6.79 -23.50
CA VAL A 157 -22.95 6.52 -22.75
C VAL A 157 -23.19 5.54 -21.57
N ALA A 158 -24.46 5.31 -21.19
CA ALA A 158 -24.86 4.30 -20.20
C ALA A 158 -25.11 2.90 -20.80
N TYR A 159 -24.49 2.56 -21.94
CA TYR A 159 -24.53 1.18 -22.46
C TYR A 159 -23.70 0.23 -21.58
N VAL A 160 -24.32 -0.89 -21.22
CA VAL A 160 -23.66 -2.01 -20.50
C VAL A 160 -22.37 -2.46 -21.21
N GLY A 161 -22.33 -2.37 -22.55
CA GLY A 161 -21.14 -2.71 -23.34
C GLY A 161 -19.93 -1.80 -23.08
N ALA A 162 -20.15 -0.48 -22.95
CA ALA A 162 -19.05 0.46 -22.69
C ALA A 162 -18.40 0.22 -21.32
N GLN A 163 -19.21 -0.16 -20.34
CA GLN A 163 -18.73 -0.51 -19.00
C GLN A 163 -18.01 -1.85 -18.99
N ALA A 164 -18.50 -2.85 -19.71
CA ALA A 164 -17.80 -4.13 -19.84
C ALA A 164 -16.41 -3.95 -20.47
N ILE A 165 -16.31 -3.14 -21.54
CA ILE A 165 -15.03 -2.79 -22.17
C ILE A 165 -14.13 -2.03 -21.17
N TRP A 166 -14.68 -1.05 -20.45
CA TRP A 166 -13.92 -0.30 -19.45
C TRP A 166 -13.40 -1.20 -18.31
N VAL A 167 -14.23 -2.11 -17.77
CA VAL A 167 -13.81 -3.08 -16.75
C VAL A 167 -12.71 -3.98 -17.30
N PHE A 168 -12.83 -4.44 -18.54
CA PHE A 168 -11.83 -5.29 -19.18
C PHE A 168 -10.49 -4.56 -19.37
N VAL A 169 -10.50 -3.32 -19.85
CA VAL A 169 -9.29 -2.49 -20.00
C VAL A 169 -8.65 -2.21 -18.64
N THR A 170 -9.47 -1.90 -17.63
CA THR A 170 -8.99 -1.65 -16.26
C THR A 170 -8.36 -2.91 -15.66
N TRP A 171 -8.99 -4.06 -15.86
CA TRP A 171 -8.45 -5.35 -15.45
C TRP A 171 -7.10 -5.65 -16.14
N LEU A 172 -6.96 -5.37 -17.44
CA LEU A 172 -5.69 -5.52 -18.15
C LEU A 172 -4.59 -4.64 -17.55
N PHE A 173 -4.88 -3.37 -17.24
CA PHE A 173 -3.90 -2.49 -16.61
C PHE A 173 -3.46 -3.02 -15.23
N TRP A 174 -4.38 -3.53 -14.42
CA TRP A 174 -4.05 -4.19 -13.16
C TRP A 174 -3.19 -5.43 -13.33
N VAL A 175 -3.56 -6.33 -14.25
CA VAL A 175 -2.80 -7.56 -14.51
C VAL A 175 -1.40 -7.24 -15.01
N VAL A 176 -1.25 -6.30 -15.93
CA VAL A 176 0.06 -5.87 -16.44
C VAL A 176 0.89 -5.24 -15.32
N GLY A 177 0.32 -4.31 -14.54
CA GLY A 177 0.99 -3.70 -13.39
C GLY A 177 1.46 -4.73 -12.37
N ALA A 178 0.58 -5.66 -11.97
CA ALA A 178 0.90 -6.74 -11.05
C ALA A 178 1.99 -7.67 -11.63
N SER A 179 1.96 -7.97 -12.93
CA SER A 179 2.96 -8.84 -13.57
C SER A 179 4.37 -8.23 -13.56
N ILE A 180 4.49 -6.92 -13.81
CA ILE A 180 5.78 -6.20 -13.80
C ILE A 180 6.34 -6.20 -12.39
N VAL A 181 5.52 -5.87 -11.39
CA VAL A 181 5.96 -5.88 -10.00
C VAL A 181 6.31 -7.30 -9.54
N ASN A 182 5.52 -8.32 -9.89
CA ASN A 182 5.82 -9.72 -9.57
C ASN A 182 7.18 -10.17 -10.12
N LYS A 183 7.51 -9.82 -11.38
CA LYS A 183 8.83 -10.10 -11.94
C LYS A 183 9.93 -9.43 -11.14
N SER A 184 9.74 -8.16 -10.77
CA SER A 184 10.73 -7.43 -9.97
C SER A 184 10.92 -8.05 -8.58
N VAL A 185 9.84 -8.51 -7.93
CA VAL A 185 9.87 -9.08 -6.57
C VAL A 185 10.41 -10.51 -6.57
N SER A 186 10.20 -11.29 -7.63
CA SER A 186 10.76 -12.65 -7.73
C SER A 186 12.29 -12.67 -7.65
N ALA A 187 12.95 -11.62 -8.16
CA ALA A 187 14.40 -11.44 -8.01
C ALA A 187 14.83 -11.01 -6.59
N LEU A 188 13.91 -10.50 -5.77
CA LEU A 188 14.18 -9.94 -4.44
C LEU A 188 13.77 -10.88 -3.28
N VAL A 189 13.01 -11.94 -3.56
CA VAL A 189 12.42 -12.82 -2.53
C VAL A 189 13.31 -14.00 -2.14
N ASP A 190 14.39 -14.28 -2.87
CA ASP A 190 15.37 -15.29 -2.47
C ASP A 190 15.95 -14.96 -1.07
N GLU A 191 15.98 -15.98 -0.20
CA GLU A 191 16.35 -15.86 1.23
C GLU A 191 17.70 -15.16 1.46
N LYS A 192 18.59 -15.18 0.48
CA LYS A 192 19.93 -14.60 0.58
C LYS A 192 20.00 -13.10 0.22
N VAL A 193 18.97 -12.52 -0.39
CA VAL A 193 19.01 -11.15 -0.97
C VAL A 193 18.18 -10.13 -0.19
N CYS A 194 17.22 -10.57 0.62
CA CYS A 194 16.35 -9.69 1.43
C CYS A 194 17.12 -8.90 2.51
N GLY A 195 18.41 -9.22 2.76
CA GLY A 195 19.30 -8.40 3.60
C GLY A 195 19.81 -7.12 2.93
N SER A 196 19.76 -7.01 1.60
CA SER A 196 20.22 -5.84 0.84
C SER A 196 19.08 -4.97 0.30
N VAL A 197 17.83 -5.39 0.53
CA VAL A 197 16.63 -4.73 -0.01
C VAL A 197 15.92 -3.97 1.11
N ALA A 198 15.88 -2.65 1.01
CA ALA A 198 15.08 -1.82 1.90
C ALA A 198 13.58 -2.15 1.78
N TYR A 199 12.89 -2.26 2.92
CA TYR A 199 11.43 -2.47 3.01
C TYR A 199 10.92 -3.84 2.51
N CYS A 200 11.78 -4.87 2.53
CA CYS A 200 11.43 -6.23 2.11
C CYS A 200 10.20 -6.81 2.88
N ALA A 201 10.03 -6.44 4.16
CA ALA A 201 8.88 -6.86 4.97
C ALA A 201 7.54 -6.27 4.47
N GLN A 202 7.50 -4.97 4.13
CA GLN A 202 6.29 -4.35 3.59
C GLN A 202 5.92 -4.92 2.22
N ILE A 203 6.91 -5.16 1.35
CA ILE A 203 6.69 -5.75 0.03
C ILE A 203 6.14 -7.18 0.17
N ARG A 204 6.69 -8.00 1.09
CA ARG A 204 6.17 -9.35 1.36
C ARG A 204 4.72 -9.35 1.87
N GLY A 205 4.36 -8.38 2.71
CA GLY A 205 2.99 -8.16 3.15
C GLY A 205 2.03 -7.84 2.00
N LEU A 206 2.47 -7.03 1.04
CA LEU A 206 1.69 -6.70 -0.17
C LEU A 206 1.38 -7.95 -1.02
N PHE A 207 2.28 -8.94 -1.04
CA PHE A 207 2.14 -10.17 -1.84
C PHE A 207 1.69 -11.40 -1.03
N GLY A 208 1.32 -11.25 0.24
CA GLY A 208 0.86 -12.36 1.09
C GLY A 208 1.92 -13.45 1.35
N LYS A 209 3.21 -13.13 1.18
CA LYS A 209 4.32 -14.05 1.47
C LYS A 209 4.69 -13.94 2.94
N LEU A 210 4.22 -14.88 3.78
CA LEU A 210 4.58 -14.90 5.20
C LEU A 210 6.10 -15.04 5.37
N PRO A 211 6.73 -14.32 6.31
CA PRO A 211 8.12 -14.56 6.66
C PRO A 211 8.26 -15.98 7.24
N PRO A 212 9.38 -16.67 6.98
CA PRO A 212 9.66 -17.92 7.66
C PRO A 212 9.68 -17.67 9.17
N THR A 213 9.05 -18.57 9.92
CA THR A 213 8.71 -18.51 11.35
C THR A 213 9.90 -18.31 12.32
N ARG A 214 11.12 -18.09 11.81
CA ARG A 214 12.35 -17.94 12.60
C ARG A 214 12.56 -16.56 13.22
N TYR A 215 11.81 -15.53 12.84
CA TYR A 215 11.91 -14.19 13.44
C TYR A 215 11.01 -13.98 14.68
N LEU A 216 10.24 -15.00 15.09
CA LEU A 216 9.40 -14.96 16.29
C LEU A 216 10.13 -15.42 17.57
N ARG A 217 11.46 -15.41 17.56
CA ARG A 217 12.26 -15.57 18.79
C ARG A 217 12.82 -14.20 19.17
N VAL A 218 11.96 -13.40 19.81
CA VAL A 218 12.42 -12.29 20.65
C VAL A 218 13.16 -12.94 21.83
N PRO A 219 14.46 -12.69 22.04
CA PRO A 219 15.09 -13.09 23.29
C PRO A 219 14.47 -12.24 24.41
N LEU A 220 13.86 -12.91 25.38
CA LEU A 220 13.52 -12.36 26.70
C LEU A 220 14.80 -11.97 27.44
#